data_AF-A0A6I3H1Q8-F1
#
_entry.id   AF-A0A6I3H1Q8-F1
#
_cell.length_a   1.000
_cell.length_b   1.000
_cell.length_c   1.000
_cell.angle_alpha   90.00
_cell.angle_beta   90.00
_cell.angle_gamma   90.00
#
_symmetry.space_group_name_H-M   'P 1'
#
loop_
_entity.id
_entity.type
_entity.pdbx_description
1 polymer ?
#
loop_
_entity_poly.entity_id
_entity_poly.type
_entity_poly.pdbx_seq_one_letter_code
_entity_poly.pdbx_strand_id
1 'polypeptide(L)'
;MTSPRSASPQRLQQRSWRWTAFAALALAGTFGMAIGSSLDVGAVATDTRTQRSNVRSEQAKVAAKVNALESSQEQVMAALQAMEENVRGQQAVLSEARRQAEVSAAEAAQAERDAAQTTRDLDALRARVAKYAVKAYVEPPGEELMRRFEAASAQEDATRNAFLNMQSRSDSDVIDQLRSTKARLEEELARAQAAKSAAETHAAEAEGALQSLSVAQSQQQAYASQVRQRLDETLSDAAFLSRMDAELGRQIAAEAAALAKAVGGVPSSGSGSGSGSGSSNTTAPPSSGSGTTTTTPPSGNNPYPTPSLTTVNGITVASSVADRVRGLMNAAAADGINLSGYGYRDFNAQIALRRQNCGTTQYAIWEMPPDACSPPTARPG
;
A
#
# COMPACT_ATOMS: atom_id res chain seq x y z
N MET A 1 -12.11 -62.04 27.22
CA MET A 1 -13.41 -61.40 27.54
C MET A 1 -13.18 -60.32 28.58
N THR A 2 -12.95 -59.09 28.15
CA THR A 2 -12.95 -57.90 29.01
C THR A 2 -13.02 -56.66 28.12
N SER A 3 -14.17 -55.99 28.13
CA SER A 3 -14.47 -54.78 27.37
C SER A 3 -13.77 -53.55 27.94
N PRO A 4 -13.41 -52.55 27.11
CA PRO A 4 -13.23 -51.19 27.58
C PRO A 4 -14.51 -50.35 27.37
N ARG A 5 -14.79 -49.53 28.38
CA ARG A 5 -15.93 -48.61 28.49
C ARG A 5 -15.43 -47.17 28.27
N SER A 6 -16.20 -46.39 27.52
CA SER A 6 -16.36 -44.93 27.62
C SER A 6 -15.25 -43.99 27.11
N ALA A 7 -15.58 -43.20 26.08
CA ALA A 7 -15.60 -41.73 26.15
C ALA A 7 -16.20 -41.13 24.86
N SER A 8 -17.31 -40.40 25.01
CA SER A 8 -17.98 -39.64 23.94
C SER A 8 -17.41 -38.22 23.88
N PRO A 9 -17.06 -37.66 22.71
CA PRO A 9 -16.82 -36.23 22.60
C PRO A 9 -18.09 -35.45 22.27
N GLN A 10 -18.32 -34.41 23.06
CA GLN A 10 -19.45 -33.50 23.02
C GLN A 10 -19.35 -32.50 21.86
N ARG A 11 -20.54 -32.03 21.47
CA ARG A 11 -20.85 -31.01 20.47
C ARG A 11 -20.06 -29.72 20.68
N LEU A 12 -19.52 -29.16 19.61
CA LEU A 12 -19.18 -27.73 19.53
C LEU A 12 -20.08 -27.05 18.50
N GLN A 13 -20.78 -26.04 19.00
CA GLN A 13 -21.76 -25.21 18.32
C GLN A 13 -21.11 -24.38 17.22
N GLN A 14 -21.62 -24.50 16.00
CA GLN A 14 -21.36 -23.54 14.94
C GLN A 14 -22.17 -22.27 15.20
N ARG A 15 -21.49 -21.19 15.62
CA ARG A 15 -22.05 -19.83 15.65
C ARG A 15 -21.91 -19.23 14.26
N SER A 16 -23.04 -19.17 13.55
CA SER A 16 -23.24 -18.41 12.33
C SER A 16 -23.20 -16.91 12.63
N TRP A 17 -22.24 -16.18 12.04
CA TRP A 17 -22.22 -14.73 12.12
C TRP A 17 -22.83 -14.14 10.84
N ARG A 18 -24.07 -13.68 10.97
CA ARG A 18 -24.86 -13.03 9.91
C ARG A 18 -24.38 -11.59 9.79
N TRP A 19 -23.93 -11.19 8.59
CA TRP A 19 -23.70 -9.80 8.24
C TRP A 19 -25.05 -9.14 7.93
N THR A 20 -25.42 -8.13 8.71
CA THR A 20 -26.64 -7.34 8.55
C THR A 20 -26.43 -6.20 7.57
N ALA A 21 -27.38 -6.09 6.63
CA ALA A 21 -27.53 -5.04 5.65
C ALA A 21 -27.78 -3.66 6.28
N PHE A 22 -27.24 -2.60 5.67
CA PHE A 22 -27.64 -1.22 5.94
C PHE A 22 -28.45 -0.66 4.77
N ALA A 23 -29.64 -0.18 5.13
CA ALA A 23 -30.68 0.33 4.27
C ALA A 23 -30.37 1.75 3.76
N ALA A 24 -30.58 1.96 2.46
CA ALA A 24 -30.63 3.27 1.83
C ALA A 24 -32.05 3.84 1.94
N LEU A 25 -32.18 5.05 2.49
CA LEU A 25 -33.45 5.75 2.65
C LEU A 25 -33.52 6.87 1.61
N ALA A 26 -34.23 6.59 0.51
CA ALA A 26 -34.60 7.56 -0.51
C ALA A 26 -35.91 8.26 -0.10
N LEU A 27 -35.91 9.60 -0.10
CA LEU A 27 -37.12 10.40 0.09
C LEU A 27 -37.41 11.20 -1.18
N ALA A 28 -38.51 10.83 -1.82
CA ALA A 28 -39.15 11.55 -2.89
C ALA A 28 -39.94 12.75 -2.34
N GLY A 29 -40.06 13.80 -3.16
CA GLY A 29 -40.91 14.95 -2.85
C GLY A 29 -40.97 15.94 -4.01
N THR A 30 -41.88 15.70 -4.95
CA THR A 30 -42.33 16.62 -6.00
C THR A 30 -43.08 17.80 -5.40
N PHE A 31 -42.86 19.02 -5.89
CA PHE A 31 -43.94 20.02 -6.02
C PHE A 31 -43.60 21.02 -7.13
N GLY A 32 -44.44 21.01 -8.17
CA GLY A 32 -44.51 22.09 -9.14
C GLY A 32 -45.49 23.16 -8.66
N MET A 33 -45.14 24.42 -8.87
CA MET A 33 -46.12 25.49 -9.02
C MET A 33 -45.49 26.59 -9.88
N ALA A 34 -46.12 26.86 -11.02
CA ALA A 34 -45.85 28.00 -11.87
C ALA A 34 -46.90 29.08 -11.58
N ILE A 35 -46.50 30.31 -11.24
CA ILE A 35 -47.30 31.53 -11.44
C ILE A 35 -46.37 32.75 -11.65
N GLY A 36 -46.54 33.42 -12.79
CA GLY A 36 -46.79 34.86 -12.91
C GLY A 36 -45.70 35.89 -12.52
N SER A 37 -45.22 36.59 -13.55
CA SER A 37 -44.35 37.76 -13.51
C SER A 37 -44.99 39.03 -12.93
N SER A 38 -44.30 39.68 -11.99
CA SER A 38 -44.19 41.15 -11.87
C SER A 38 -42.90 41.50 -11.12
N LEU A 39 -42.11 42.42 -11.68
CA LEU A 39 -40.80 42.83 -11.14
C LEU A 39 -41.01 43.88 -10.05
N ASP A 40 -40.84 43.47 -8.80
CA ASP A 40 -40.92 44.32 -7.62
C ASP A 40 -39.52 44.44 -6.99
N VAL A 41 -38.95 45.65 -6.95
CA VAL A 41 -37.58 45.91 -6.47
C VAL A 41 -37.45 45.63 -4.95
N GLY A 42 -38.57 45.58 -4.22
CA GLY A 42 -38.62 45.13 -2.82
C GLY A 42 -38.61 43.59 -2.63
N ALA A 43 -39.04 42.83 -3.64
CA ALA A 43 -38.98 41.37 -3.60
C ALA A 43 -37.54 40.85 -3.75
N VAL A 44 -36.71 41.54 -4.54
CA VAL A 44 -35.28 41.20 -4.75
C VAL A 44 -34.46 41.38 -3.45
N ALA A 45 -34.72 42.41 -2.66
CA ALA A 45 -34.06 42.64 -1.37
C ALA A 45 -34.43 41.59 -0.30
N THR A 46 -35.63 41.01 -0.42
CA THR A 46 -36.09 39.91 0.44
C THR A 46 -35.47 38.59 -0.02
N ASP A 47 -35.28 38.44 -1.34
CA ASP A 47 -34.66 37.28 -1.97
C ASP A 47 -33.15 37.15 -1.63
N THR A 48 -32.34 38.22 -1.73
CA THR A 48 -30.90 38.16 -1.38
C THR A 48 -30.64 37.84 0.11
N ARG A 49 -31.47 38.38 1.02
CA ARG A 49 -31.40 38.05 2.46
C ARG A 49 -31.82 36.61 2.74
N THR A 50 -32.79 36.08 1.98
CA THR A 50 -33.24 34.69 2.06
C THR A 50 -32.20 33.73 1.48
N GLN A 51 -31.55 34.09 0.37
CA GLN A 51 -30.43 33.32 -0.18
C GLN A 51 -29.25 33.29 0.80
N ARG A 52 -28.97 34.39 1.50
CA ARG A 52 -27.92 34.41 2.53
C ARG A 52 -28.27 33.57 3.76
N SER A 53 -29.53 33.54 4.20
CA SER A 53 -29.94 32.65 5.29
C SER A 53 -29.87 31.18 4.87
N ASN A 54 -30.17 30.86 3.61
CA ASN A 54 -30.00 29.53 3.03
C ASN A 54 -28.51 29.13 2.99
N VAL A 55 -27.60 30.03 2.56
CA VAL A 55 -26.14 29.80 2.60
C VAL A 55 -25.67 29.56 4.03
N ARG A 56 -26.18 30.30 5.03
CA ARG A 56 -25.86 30.07 6.45
C ARG A 56 -26.41 28.73 6.97
N SER A 57 -27.58 28.32 6.51
CA SER A 57 -28.15 26.99 6.79
C SER A 57 -27.28 25.89 6.18
N GLU A 58 -26.83 26.05 4.93
CA GLU A 58 -25.88 25.14 4.29
C GLU A 58 -24.51 25.14 4.99
N GLN A 59 -24.01 26.28 5.44
CA GLN A 59 -22.80 26.36 6.27
C GLN A 59 -22.98 25.67 7.62
N ALA A 60 -24.15 25.78 8.25
CA ALA A 60 -24.45 25.04 9.50
C ALA A 60 -24.53 23.53 9.25
N LYS A 61 -25.09 23.09 8.12
CA LYS A 61 -25.06 21.69 7.68
C LYS A 61 -23.63 21.23 7.40
N VAL A 62 -22.79 22.05 6.76
CA VAL A 62 -21.38 21.73 6.53
C VAL A 62 -20.57 21.73 7.83
N ALA A 63 -20.81 22.65 8.77
CA ALA A 63 -20.21 22.63 10.09
C ALA A 63 -20.62 21.38 10.89
N ALA A 64 -21.88 20.94 10.78
CA ALA A 64 -22.34 19.66 11.32
C ALA A 64 -21.67 18.47 10.61
N LYS A 65 -21.46 18.54 9.29
CA LYS A 65 -20.64 17.56 8.56
C LYS A 65 -19.18 17.57 9.02
N VAL A 66 -18.59 18.72 9.34
CA VAL A 66 -17.22 18.85 9.87
C VAL A 66 -17.09 18.25 11.26
N ASN A 67 -18.05 18.48 12.16
CA ASN A 67 -18.10 17.80 13.46
C ASN A 67 -18.29 16.28 13.32
N ALA A 68 -19.13 15.85 12.36
CA ALA A 68 -19.25 14.43 12.00
C ALA A 68 -17.97 13.90 11.32
N LEU A 69 -17.16 14.76 10.71
CA LEU A 69 -15.85 14.41 10.16
C LEU A 69 -14.79 14.30 11.26
N GLU A 70 -14.85 15.10 12.33
CA GLU A 70 -14.01 14.92 13.53
C GLU A 70 -14.31 13.58 14.20
N SER A 71 -15.58 13.18 14.34
CA SER A 71 -15.89 11.82 14.82
C SER A 71 -15.48 10.73 13.82
N SER A 72 -15.51 11.04 12.52
CA SER A 72 -14.95 10.15 11.49
C SER A 72 -13.42 10.13 11.49
N GLN A 73 -12.75 11.15 12.04
CA GLN A 73 -11.29 11.21 12.14
C GLN A 73 -10.80 10.15 13.12
N GLU A 74 -11.48 9.99 14.27
CA GLU A 74 -11.19 8.89 15.19
C GLU A 74 -11.40 7.53 14.52
N GLN A 75 -12.47 7.39 13.72
CA GLN A 75 -12.73 6.16 12.95
C GLN A 75 -11.67 5.90 11.87
N VAL A 76 -11.18 6.95 11.20
CA VAL A 76 -10.11 6.86 10.20
C VAL A 76 -8.79 6.49 10.86
N MET A 77 -8.44 7.10 12.00
CA MET A 77 -7.25 6.76 12.75
C MET A 77 -7.31 5.32 13.26
N ALA A 78 -8.45 4.88 13.80
CA ALA A 78 -8.66 3.49 14.22
C ALA A 78 -8.56 2.51 13.05
N ALA A 79 -9.12 2.85 11.88
CA ALA A 79 -9.02 2.04 10.68
C ALA A 79 -7.59 1.96 10.15
N LEU A 80 -6.84 3.07 10.14
CA LEU A 80 -5.42 3.09 9.76
C LEU A 80 -4.58 2.25 10.71
N GLN A 81 -4.82 2.35 12.02
CA GLN A 81 -4.14 1.52 13.01
C GLN A 81 -4.44 0.02 12.79
N ALA A 82 -5.71 -0.34 12.56
CA ALA A 82 -6.10 -1.71 12.26
C ALA A 82 -5.47 -2.24 10.96
N MET A 83 -5.33 -1.40 9.93
CA MET A 83 -4.63 -1.76 8.69
C MET A 83 -3.12 -1.93 8.91
N GLU A 84 -2.49 -1.06 9.70
CA GLU A 84 -1.07 -1.18 10.03
C GLU A 84 -0.79 -2.42 10.89
N GLU A 85 -1.68 -2.75 11.83
CA GLU A 85 -1.66 -4.02 12.57
C GLU A 85 -1.81 -5.22 11.63
N ASN A 86 -2.70 -5.14 10.64
CA ASN A 86 -2.84 -6.18 9.62
C ASN A 86 -1.56 -6.36 8.81
N VAL A 87 -0.99 -5.27 8.26
CA VAL A 87 0.26 -5.33 7.47
C VAL A 87 1.40 -5.91 8.31
N ARG A 88 1.58 -5.47 9.57
CA ARG A 88 2.58 -6.06 10.48
C ARG A 88 2.32 -7.54 10.74
N GLY A 89 1.06 -7.93 10.92
CA GLY A 89 0.67 -9.34 11.02
C GLY A 89 1.05 -10.16 9.79
N GLN A 90 0.77 -9.66 8.59
CA GLN A 90 1.14 -10.32 7.33
C GLN A 90 2.66 -10.39 7.14
N GLN A 91 3.41 -9.35 7.52
CA GLN A 91 4.87 -9.37 7.51
C GLN A 91 5.44 -10.46 8.43
N ALA A 92 4.86 -10.62 9.62
CA ALA A 92 5.27 -11.68 10.55
C ALA A 92 4.98 -13.07 9.97
N VAL A 93 3.78 -13.29 9.41
CA VAL A 93 3.40 -14.55 8.75
C VAL A 93 4.36 -14.87 7.59
N LEU A 94 4.68 -13.89 6.74
CA LEU A 94 5.64 -14.06 5.65
C LEU A 94 7.04 -14.41 6.16
N SER A 95 7.52 -13.74 7.21
CA SER A 95 8.84 -14.01 7.78
C SER A 95 8.95 -15.45 8.32
N GLU A 96 7.89 -15.93 8.97
CA GLU A 96 7.84 -17.30 9.49
C GLU A 96 7.72 -18.34 8.36
N ALA A 97 6.85 -18.08 7.37
CA ALA A 97 6.71 -18.96 6.21
C ALA A 97 8.04 -19.08 5.43
N ARG A 98 8.78 -17.98 5.26
CA ARG A 98 10.12 -18.00 4.64
C ARG A 98 11.12 -18.80 5.45
N ARG A 99 11.17 -18.61 6.77
CA ARG A 99 12.04 -19.39 7.66
C ARG A 99 11.74 -20.89 7.54
N GLN A 100 10.47 -21.27 7.50
CA GLN A 100 10.05 -22.66 7.34
C GLN A 100 10.42 -23.24 5.96
N ALA A 101 10.28 -22.45 4.89
CA ALA A 101 10.73 -22.81 3.55
C ALA A 101 12.25 -23.01 3.49
N GLU A 102 13.04 -22.15 4.14
CA GLU A 102 14.50 -22.29 4.21
C GLU A 102 14.93 -23.55 4.96
N VAL A 103 14.30 -23.84 6.12
CA VAL A 103 14.59 -25.04 6.91
C VAL A 103 14.27 -26.31 6.12
N SER A 104 13.08 -26.38 5.51
CA SER A 104 12.69 -27.55 4.72
C SER A 104 13.53 -27.74 3.45
N ALA A 105 13.95 -26.65 2.79
CA ALA A 105 14.90 -26.72 1.68
C ALA A 105 16.27 -27.25 2.12
N ALA A 106 16.76 -26.87 3.30
CA ALA A 106 17.99 -27.38 3.86
C ALA A 106 17.90 -28.88 4.20
N GLU A 107 16.78 -29.32 4.76
CA GLU A 107 16.48 -30.73 5.04
C GLU A 107 16.43 -31.56 3.74
N ALA A 108 15.75 -31.08 2.71
CA ALA A 108 15.72 -31.72 1.40
C ALA A 108 17.12 -31.87 0.81
N ALA A 109 17.92 -30.80 0.82
CA ALA A 109 19.29 -30.82 0.34
C ALA A 109 20.19 -31.77 1.16
N GLN A 110 19.94 -31.91 2.46
CA GLN A 110 20.66 -32.88 3.29
C GLN A 110 20.27 -34.32 2.95
N ALA A 111 18.97 -34.62 2.84
CA ALA A 111 18.50 -35.95 2.48
C ALA A 111 19.03 -36.39 1.10
N GLU A 112 19.11 -35.48 0.13
CA GLU A 112 19.72 -35.74 -1.17
C GLU A 112 21.23 -36.06 -1.07
N ARG A 113 21.97 -35.34 -0.20
CA ARG A 113 23.40 -35.61 0.05
C ARG A 113 23.61 -36.97 0.69
N ASP A 114 22.76 -37.34 1.65
CA ASP A 114 22.83 -38.64 2.33
C ASP A 114 22.58 -39.77 1.33
N ALA A 115 21.53 -39.67 0.51
CA ALA A 115 21.24 -40.64 -0.55
C ALA A 115 22.39 -40.75 -1.58
N ALA A 116 22.99 -39.61 -1.96
CA ALA A 116 24.14 -39.61 -2.86
C ALA A 116 25.37 -40.29 -2.24
N GLN A 117 25.60 -40.10 -0.94
CA GLN A 117 26.69 -40.76 -0.24
C GLN A 117 26.47 -42.27 -0.15
N THR A 118 25.27 -42.70 0.24
CA THR A 118 24.92 -44.14 0.29
C THR A 118 24.98 -44.79 -1.10
N THR A 119 24.68 -44.04 -2.17
CA THR A 119 24.86 -44.50 -3.55
C THR A 119 26.34 -44.82 -3.84
N ARG A 120 27.26 -43.94 -3.44
CA ARG A 120 28.71 -44.18 -3.60
C ARG A 120 29.17 -45.38 -2.79
N ASP A 121 28.68 -45.52 -1.55
CA ASP A 121 28.99 -46.66 -0.69
C ASP A 121 28.50 -47.97 -1.31
N LEU A 122 27.30 -47.95 -1.91
CA LEU A 122 26.72 -49.07 -2.63
C LEU A 122 27.56 -49.46 -3.85
N ASP A 123 28.03 -48.48 -4.63
CA ASP A 123 28.87 -48.75 -5.81
C ASP A 123 30.25 -49.29 -5.42
N ALA A 124 30.83 -48.81 -4.32
CA ALA A 124 32.06 -49.37 -3.76
C ALA A 124 31.88 -50.83 -3.30
N LEU A 125 30.74 -51.14 -2.66
CA LEU A 125 30.38 -52.52 -2.28
C LEU A 125 30.20 -53.41 -3.51
N ARG A 126 29.48 -52.93 -4.55
CA ARG A 126 29.31 -53.66 -5.82
C ARG A 126 30.65 -53.98 -6.47
N ALA A 127 31.58 -53.02 -6.50
CA ALA A 127 32.91 -53.22 -7.05
C ALA A 127 33.71 -54.29 -6.28
N ARG A 128 33.62 -54.31 -4.93
CA ARG A 128 34.23 -55.36 -4.10
C ARG A 128 33.66 -56.74 -4.40
N VAL A 129 32.33 -56.86 -4.48
CA VAL A 129 31.64 -58.12 -4.82
C VAL A 129 32.02 -58.59 -6.22
N ALA A 130 32.08 -57.69 -7.21
CA ALA A 130 32.49 -58.02 -8.56
C ALA A 130 33.94 -58.53 -8.61
N LYS A 131 34.87 -57.88 -7.91
CA LYS A 131 36.27 -58.32 -7.81
C LYS A 131 36.39 -59.71 -7.20
N TYR A 132 35.63 -59.99 -6.15
CA TYR A 132 35.58 -61.31 -5.54
C TYR A 132 35.03 -62.37 -6.51
N ALA A 133 33.91 -62.09 -7.18
CA ALA A 133 33.30 -63.01 -8.15
C ALA A 133 34.25 -63.33 -9.32
N VAL A 134 34.97 -62.33 -9.84
CA VAL A 134 36.00 -62.53 -10.86
C VAL A 134 37.13 -63.41 -10.33
N LYS A 135 37.64 -63.15 -9.12
CA LYS A 135 38.69 -63.99 -8.52
C LYS A 135 38.23 -65.44 -8.37
N ALA A 136 37.04 -65.67 -7.82
CA ALA A 136 36.50 -67.02 -7.62
C ALA A 136 36.23 -67.77 -8.94
N TYR A 137 35.96 -67.05 -10.04
CA TYR A 137 35.81 -67.65 -11.37
C TYR A 137 37.16 -68.02 -12.00
N VAL A 138 38.17 -67.14 -11.87
CA VAL A 138 39.53 -67.36 -12.41
C VAL A 138 40.32 -68.40 -11.60
N GLU A 139 40.14 -68.40 -10.29
CA GLU A 139 40.75 -69.35 -9.34
C GLU A 139 39.64 -70.12 -8.63
N PRO A 140 39.11 -71.21 -9.25
CA PRO A 140 38.01 -71.96 -8.65
C PRO A 140 38.46 -72.56 -7.32
N PRO A 141 37.65 -72.43 -6.25
CA PRO A 141 38.03 -72.95 -4.92
C PRO A 141 38.25 -74.47 -4.88
N GLY A 142 37.79 -75.21 -5.92
CA GLY A 142 38.02 -76.64 -6.11
C GLY A 142 39.45 -77.02 -6.50
N GLU A 143 40.19 -76.18 -7.22
CA GLU A 143 41.60 -76.47 -7.56
C GLU A 143 42.53 -76.22 -6.36
N GLU A 144 42.21 -75.21 -5.55
CA GLU A 144 42.88 -74.93 -4.27
C GLU A 144 42.63 -76.05 -3.25
N LEU A 145 41.47 -76.72 -3.30
CA LEU A 145 41.17 -77.91 -2.50
C LEU A 145 42.08 -79.12 -2.88
N MET A 146 42.47 -79.24 -4.15
CA MET A 146 43.43 -80.28 -4.57
C MET A 146 44.87 -79.95 -4.18
N ARG A 147 45.31 -78.68 -4.28
CA ARG A 147 46.60 -78.22 -3.72
C ARG A 147 46.64 -78.22 -2.19
N ARG A 148 45.49 -78.22 -1.51
CA ARG A 148 45.35 -78.25 -0.04
C ARG A 148 45.75 -79.57 0.60
N PHE A 149 45.54 -80.69 -0.08
CA PHE A 149 45.93 -82.00 0.43
C PHE A 149 47.47 -82.18 0.51
N GLU A 150 48.26 -81.21 0.02
CA GLU A 150 49.72 -81.16 0.15
C GLU A 150 50.23 -80.44 1.42
N ALA A 151 49.36 -80.06 2.37
CA ALA A 151 49.79 -79.38 3.60
C ALA A 151 50.81 -80.24 4.40
N ALA A 152 51.98 -79.67 4.71
CA ALA A 152 53.12 -80.41 5.26
C ALA A 152 53.02 -80.69 6.77
N SER A 153 52.06 -80.09 7.50
CA SER A 153 51.87 -80.31 8.95
C SER A 153 50.45 -79.97 9.46
N ALA A 154 50.06 -80.58 10.58
CA ALA A 154 48.77 -80.34 11.24
C ALA A 154 48.58 -78.88 11.73
N GLN A 155 49.67 -78.21 12.10
CA GLN A 155 49.64 -76.81 12.56
C GLN A 155 49.39 -75.83 11.40
N GLU A 156 49.99 -76.12 10.24
CA GLU A 156 49.77 -75.35 9.02
C GLU A 156 48.32 -75.47 8.55
N ASP A 157 47.75 -76.67 8.65
CA ASP A 157 46.36 -76.94 8.27
C ASP A 157 45.36 -76.24 9.20
N ALA A 158 45.59 -76.25 10.52
CA ALA A 158 44.79 -75.49 11.48
C ALA A 158 44.82 -73.97 11.21
N THR A 159 45.99 -73.44 10.87
CA THR A 159 46.17 -72.01 10.56
C THR A 159 45.47 -71.63 9.26
N ARG A 160 45.61 -72.44 8.20
CA ARG A 160 44.91 -72.23 6.91
C ARG A 160 43.39 -72.30 7.09
N ASN A 161 42.88 -73.27 7.85
CA ASN A 161 41.45 -73.39 8.13
C ASN A 161 40.90 -72.18 8.91
N ALA A 162 41.65 -71.62 9.86
CA ALA A 162 41.27 -70.40 10.57
C ALA A 162 41.17 -69.19 9.62
N PHE A 163 42.16 -68.99 8.74
CA PHE A 163 42.14 -67.90 7.75
C PHE A 163 41.00 -68.03 6.74
N LEU A 164 40.68 -69.24 6.29
CA LEU A 164 39.57 -69.49 5.36
C LEU A 164 38.21 -69.20 5.99
N ASN A 165 38.02 -69.61 7.24
CA ASN A 165 36.80 -69.26 7.99
C ASN A 165 36.70 -67.74 8.19
N MET A 166 37.82 -67.05 8.44
CA MET A 166 37.86 -65.59 8.56
C MET A 166 37.52 -64.91 7.22
N GLN A 167 38.06 -65.42 6.11
CA GLN A 167 37.79 -64.91 4.77
C GLN A 167 36.33 -65.15 4.35
N SER A 168 35.81 -66.37 4.52
CA SER A 168 34.41 -66.70 4.18
C SER A 168 33.40 -65.89 4.99
N ARG A 169 33.69 -65.60 6.26
CA ARG A 169 32.90 -64.66 7.09
C ARG A 169 32.97 -63.25 6.52
N SER A 170 34.17 -62.74 6.24
CA SER A 170 34.36 -61.41 5.63
C SER A 170 33.61 -61.27 4.29
N ASP A 171 33.55 -62.32 3.47
CA ASP A 171 32.86 -62.29 2.18
C ASP A 171 31.33 -62.29 2.36
N SER A 172 30.82 -63.06 3.33
CA SER A 172 29.39 -63.06 3.69
C SER A 172 28.96 -61.69 4.24
N ASP A 173 29.82 -61.06 5.06
CA ASP A 173 29.60 -59.72 5.62
C ASP A 173 29.45 -58.65 4.51
N VAL A 174 30.20 -58.75 3.40
CA VAL A 174 30.09 -57.81 2.27
C VAL A 174 28.75 -57.94 1.54
N ILE A 175 28.22 -59.16 1.39
CA ILE A 175 26.92 -59.38 0.75
C ILE A 175 25.78 -58.87 1.63
N ASP A 176 25.86 -59.10 2.94
CA ASP A 176 24.87 -58.58 3.89
C ASP A 176 24.95 -57.06 3.99
N GLN A 177 26.15 -56.47 3.99
CA GLN A 177 26.36 -55.03 3.85
C GLN A 177 25.71 -54.51 2.56
N LEU A 178 25.98 -55.13 1.41
CA LEU A 178 25.38 -54.74 0.14
C LEU A 178 23.84 -54.73 0.20
N ARG A 179 23.23 -55.77 0.77
CA ARG A 179 21.77 -55.86 0.94
C ARG A 179 21.26 -54.74 1.85
N SER A 180 21.91 -54.53 2.99
CA SER A 180 21.54 -53.48 3.96
C SER A 180 21.69 -52.06 3.37
N THR A 181 22.76 -51.79 2.61
CA THR A 181 23.00 -50.50 1.96
C THR A 181 21.99 -50.22 0.86
N LYS A 182 21.55 -51.24 0.10
CA LYS A 182 20.45 -51.09 -0.87
C LYS A 182 19.15 -50.69 -0.18
N ALA A 183 18.76 -51.40 0.88
CA ALA A 183 17.54 -51.08 1.63
C ALA A 183 17.61 -49.68 2.25
N ARG A 184 18.77 -49.29 2.80
CA ARG A 184 19.01 -47.93 3.31
C ARG A 184 18.90 -46.87 2.21
N LEU A 185 19.46 -47.13 1.03
CA LEU A 185 19.35 -46.20 -0.11
C LEU A 185 17.90 -46.00 -0.55
N GLU A 186 17.10 -47.07 -0.61
CA GLU A 186 15.68 -46.97 -0.93
C GLU A 186 14.93 -46.10 0.08
N GLU A 187 15.19 -46.27 1.37
CA GLU A 187 14.62 -45.42 2.44
C GLU A 187 15.08 -43.96 2.33
N GLU A 188 16.37 -43.72 2.08
CA GLU A 188 16.92 -42.37 1.91
C GLU A 188 16.38 -41.65 0.68
N LEU A 189 16.18 -42.34 -0.44
CA LEU A 189 15.54 -41.77 -1.63
C LEU A 189 14.08 -41.41 -1.36
N ALA A 190 13.35 -42.27 -0.65
CA ALA A 190 11.98 -41.96 -0.23
C ALA A 190 11.93 -40.75 0.71
N ARG A 191 12.86 -40.66 1.67
CA ARG A 191 13.01 -39.49 2.55
C ARG A 191 13.36 -38.22 1.77
N ALA A 192 14.29 -38.29 0.82
CA ALA A 192 14.67 -37.15 -0.01
C ALA A 192 13.50 -36.64 -0.84
N GLN A 193 12.71 -37.54 -1.45
CA GLN A 193 11.51 -37.17 -2.20
C GLN A 193 10.43 -36.55 -1.31
N ALA A 194 10.20 -37.12 -0.12
CA ALA A 194 9.27 -36.56 0.85
C ALA A 194 9.71 -35.16 1.33
N ALA A 195 10.98 -35.00 1.69
CA ALA A 195 11.55 -33.72 2.13
C ALA A 195 11.47 -32.66 1.01
N LYS A 196 11.74 -33.05 -0.24
CA LYS A 196 11.56 -32.17 -1.40
C LYS A 196 10.11 -31.71 -1.56
N SER A 197 9.13 -32.62 -1.46
CA SER A 197 7.71 -32.25 -1.56
C SER A 197 7.26 -31.33 -0.42
N ALA A 198 7.80 -31.51 0.79
CA ALA A 198 7.57 -30.63 1.92
C ALA A 198 8.18 -29.23 1.68
N ALA A 199 9.39 -29.17 1.14
CA ALA A 199 10.05 -27.91 0.77
C ALA A 199 9.26 -27.15 -0.32
N GLU A 200 8.75 -27.83 -1.34
CA GLU A 200 7.88 -27.25 -2.37
C GLU A 200 6.58 -26.70 -1.76
N THR A 201 5.99 -27.42 -0.80
CA THR A 201 4.78 -26.98 -0.08
C THR A 201 5.05 -25.70 0.71
N HIS A 202 6.13 -25.67 1.51
CA HIS A 202 6.48 -24.48 2.29
C HIS A 202 6.91 -23.29 1.43
N ALA A 203 7.54 -23.53 0.28
CA ALA A 203 7.82 -22.48 -0.69
C ALA A 203 6.53 -21.85 -1.22
N ALA A 204 5.53 -22.68 -1.58
CA ALA A 204 4.22 -22.19 -2.02
C ALA A 204 3.46 -21.43 -0.91
N GLU A 205 3.56 -21.87 0.35
CA GLU A 205 3.02 -21.16 1.50
C GLU A 205 3.66 -19.77 1.67
N ALA A 206 4.99 -19.66 1.52
CA ALA A 206 5.70 -18.39 1.57
C ALA A 206 5.29 -17.44 0.43
N GLU A 207 5.06 -17.96 -0.78
CA GLU A 207 4.53 -17.18 -1.90
C GLU A 207 3.09 -16.70 -1.62
N GLY A 208 2.24 -17.57 -1.07
CA GLY A 208 0.87 -17.20 -0.66
C GLY A 208 0.86 -16.11 0.43
N ALA A 209 1.78 -16.18 1.40
CA ALA A 209 1.96 -15.14 2.41
C ALA A 209 2.43 -13.80 1.79
N LEU A 210 3.29 -13.84 0.77
CA LEU A 210 3.74 -12.65 0.05
C LEU A 210 2.59 -11.99 -0.72
N GLN A 211 1.75 -12.78 -1.38
CA GLN A 211 0.55 -12.29 -2.06
C GLN A 211 -0.42 -11.64 -1.06
N SER A 212 -0.63 -12.27 0.11
CA SER A 212 -1.49 -11.74 1.17
C SER A 212 -0.98 -10.40 1.71
N LEU A 213 0.34 -10.26 1.88
CA LEU A 213 0.97 -8.99 2.25
C LEU A 213 0.75 -7.90 1.18
N SER A 214 0.93 -8.24 -0.10
CA SER A 214 0.70 -7.32 -1.22
C SER A 214 -0.77 -6.85 -1.27
N VAL A 215 -1.71 -7.76 -1.06
CA VAL A 215 -3.14 -7.42 -0.96
C VAL A 215 -3.39 -6.46 0.20
N ALA A 216 -2.83 -6.71 1.39
CA ALA A 216 -2.97 -5.83 2.55
C ALA A 216 -2.40 -4.43 2.28
N GLN A 217 -1.25 -4.33 1.60
CA GLN A 217 -0.66 -3.04 1.20
C GLN A 217 -1.54 -2.29 0.17
N SER A 218 -2.08 -3.00 -0.82
CA SER A 218 -2.99 -2.39 -1.79
C SER A 218 -4.26 -1.84 -1.14
N GLN A 219 -4.81 -2.53 -0.13
CA GLN A 219 -5.96 -2.08 0.64
C GLN A 219 -5.63 -0.81 1.44
N GLN A 220 -4.44 -0.74 2.06
CA GLN A 220 -3.98 0.47 2.75
C GLN A 220 -3.87 1.67 1.79
N GLN A 221 -3.32 1.46 0.59
CA GLN A 221 -3.20 2.53 -0.42
C GLN A 221 -4.57 2.98 -0.95
N ALA A 222 -5.48 2.03 -1.20
CA ALA A 222 -6.84 2.31 -1.62
C ALA A 222 -7.58 3.11 -0.54
N TYR A 223 -7.48 2.71 0.73
CA TYR A 223 -8.08 3.46 1.83
C TYR A 223 -7.50 4.87 1.95
N ALA A 224 -6.19 5.03 1.86
CA ALA A 224 -5.55 6.35 1.89
C ALA A 224 -6.03 7.26 0.74
N SER A 225 -6.28 6.71 -0.45
CA SER A 225 -6.86 7.47 -1.57
C SER A 225 -8.32 7.88 -1.31
N GLN A 226 -9.14 7.00 -0.72
CA GLN A 226 -10.53 7.31 -0.36
C GLN A 226 -10.59 8.43 0.69
N VAL A 227 -9.72 8.38 1.71
CA VAL A 227 -9.62 9.43 2.72
C VAL A 227 -9.21 10.76 2.09
N ARG A 228 -8.21 10.76 1.19
CA ARG A 228 -7.80 11.98 0.46
C ARG A 228 -8.92 12.57 -0.39
N GLN A 229 -9.62 11.75 -1.16
CA GLN A 229 -10.73 12.21 -2.01
C GLN A 229 -11.84 12.86 -1.18
N ARG A 230 -12.21 12.27 -0.04
CA ARG A 230 -13.21 12.83 0.86
C ARG A 230 -12.74 14.13 1.50
N LEU A 231 -11.46 14.22 1.86
CA LEU A 231 -10.89 15.45 2.40
C LEU A 231 -10.93 16.57 1.35
N ASP A 232 -10.54 16.29 0.11
CA ASP A 232 -10.56 17.28 -0.98
C ASP A 232 -11.99 17.75 -1.29
N GLU A 233 -12.97 16.84 -1.34
CA GLU A 233 -14.38 17.18 -1.53
C GLU A 233 -14.87 18.12 -0.43
N THR A 234 -14.61 17.78 0.83
CA THR A 234 -15.05 18.59 1.98
C THR A 234 -14.37 19.96 2.06
N LEU A 235 -13.08 20.05 1.72
CA LEU A 235 -12.37 21.33 1.63
C LEU A 235 -12.89 22.19 0.48
N SER A 236 -13.24 21.57 -0.65
CA SER A 236 -13.79 22.27 -1.82
C SER A 236 -15.19 22.85 -1.53
N ASP A 237 -16.05 22.09 -0.86
CA ASP A 237 -17.37 22.52 -0.40
C ASP A 237 -17.25 23.70 0.57
N ALA A 238 -16.35 23.61 1.55
CA ALA A 238 -16.12 24.67 2.51
C ALA A 238 -15.63 25.96 1.83
N ALA A 239 -14.71 25.86 0.87
CA ALA A 239 -14.22 27.00 0.10
C ALA A 239 -15.30 27.63 -0.79
N PHE A 240 -16.17 26.81 -1.40
CA PHE A 240 -17.31 27.27 -2.19
C PHE A 240 -18.31 28.07 -1.35
N LEU A 241 -18.76 27.52 -0.21
CA LEU A 241 -19.72 28.18 0.67
C LEU A 241 -19.17 29.47 1.29
N SER A 242 -17.87 29.53 1.60
CA SER A 242 -17.22 30.74 2.09
C SER A 242 -17.23 31.86 1.04
N ARG A 243 -16.93 31.53 -0.22
CA ARG A 243 -16.98 32.49 -1.33
C ARG A 243 -18.39 33.02 -1.56
N MET A 244 -19.41 32.14 -1.51
CA MET A 244 -20.81 32.55 -1.66
C MET A 244 -21.24 33.53 -0.56
N ASP A 245 -20.98 33.26 0.73
CA ASP A 245 -21.40 34.19 1.79
C ASP A 245 -20.69 35.56 1.69
N ALA A 246 -19.40 35.56 1.31
CA ALA A 246 -18.66 36.81 1.08
C ALA A 246 -19.26 37.62 -0.08
N GLU A 247 -19.69 36.96 -1.15
CA GLU A 247 -20.35 37.59 -2.30
C GLU A 247 -21.72 38.18 -1.93
N LEU A 248 -22.62 37.37 -1.34
CA LEU A 248 -23.93 37.85 -0.91
C LEU A 248 -23.81 38.97 0.14
N GLY A 249 -22.81 38.89 1.03
CA GLY A 249 -22.50 39.96 1.98
C GLY A 249 -22.17 41.29 1.30
N ARG A 250 -21.36 41.27 0.23
CA ARG A 250 -21.03 42.47 -0.57
C ARG A 250 -22.26 43.02 -1.29
N GLN A 251 -23.11 42.16 -1.86
CA GLN A 251 -24.33 42.59 -2.54
C GLN A 251 -25.30 43.29 -1.57
N ILE A 252 -25.55 42.71 -0.39
CA ILE A 252 -26.41 43.32 0.64
C ILE A 252 -25.84 44.66 1.11
N ALA A 253 -24.52 44.78 1.28
CA ALA A 253 -23.89 46.03 1.69
C ALA A 253 -24.03 47.12 0.61
N ALA A 254 -23.83 46.78 -0.66
CA ALA A 254 -24.02 47.68 -1.78
C ALA A 254 -25.49 48.15 -1.91
N GLU A 255 -26.44 47.23 -1.74
CA GLU A 255 -27.87 47.52 -1.79
C GLU A 255 -28.31 48.38 -0.59
N ALA A 256 -27.84 48.09 0.63
CA ALA A 256 -28.10 48.92 1.80
C ALA A 256 -27.53 50.35 1.63
N ALA A 257 -26.35 50.50 1.02
CA ALA A 257 -25.77 51.80 0.71
C ALA A 257 -26.56 52.55 -0.37
N ALA A 258 -27.07 51.84 -1.40
CA ALA A 258 -27.93 52.42 -2.44
C ALA A 258 -29.28 52.87 -1.87
N LEU A 259 -29.90 52.05 -1.01
CA LEU A 259 -31.16 52.37 -0.34
C LEU A 259 -31.01 53.56 0.61
N ALA A 260 -29.90 53.64 1.37
CA ALA A 260 -29.59 54.79 2.23
C ALA A 260 -29.45 56.09 1.42
N LYS A 261 -28.84 56.05 0.23
CA LYS A 261 -28.78 57.19 -0.69
C LYS A 261 -30.15 57.58 -1.24
N ALA A 262 -30.99 56.60 -1.58
CA ALA A 262 -32.35 56.86 -2.09
C ALA A 262 -33.26 57.49 -1.02
N VAL A 263 -33.19 57.00 0.23
CA VAL A 263 -33.97 57.55 1.36
C VAL A 263 -33.44 58.93 1.79
N GLY A 264 -32.12 59.14 1.77
CA GLY A 264 -31.52 60.46 2.02
C GLY A 264 -31.74 61.50 0.92
N GLY A 265 -32.21 61.08 -0.26
CA GLY A 265 -32.57 61.94 -1.40
C GLY A 265 -34.04 62.38 -1.43
N VAL A 266 -34.86 61.92 -0.49
CA VAL A 266 -36.24 62.40 -0.32
C VAL A 266 -36.22 63.65 0.54
N PRO A 267 -36.47 64.87 0.02
CA PRO A 267 -36.51 66.06 0.84
C PRO A 267 -37.72 65.96 1.78
N SER A 268 -37.48 65.82 3.08
CA SER A 268 -38.55 65.98 4.06
C SER A 268 -38.95 67.46 4.08
N SER A 269 -40.16 67.80 3.63
CA SER A 269 -40.81 69.04 4.04
C SER A 269 -41.19 68.90 5.52
N GLY A 270 -40.25 69.27 6.39
CA GLY A 270 -40.40 69.18 7.83
C GLY A 270 -39.38 70.08 8.51
N SER A 271 -39.80 71.32 8.76
CA SER A 271 -39.06 72.31 9.54
C SER A 271 -38.68 71.73 10.90
N GLY A 272 -37.38 71.75 11.21
CA GLY A 272 -36.81 71.22 12.45
C GLY A 272 -35.34 71.58 12.57
N SER A 273 -35.09 72.85 12.87
CA SER A 273 -33.78 73.39 13.20
C SER A 273 -33.12 72.59 14.33
N GLY A 274 -31.91 72.09 14.09
CA GLY A 274 -31.11 71.34 15.06
C GLY A 274 -29.67 71.20 14.58
N SER A 275 -28.92 72.29 14.74
CA SER A 275 -27.46 72.35 14.51
C SER A 275 -26.68 71.43 15.44
N GLY A 276 -25.66 70.77 14.89
CA GLY A 276 -24.64 69.98 15.57
C GLY A 276 -23.91 69.10 14.57
N SER A 277 -23.21 69.67 13.58
CA SER A 277 -21.79 70.04 13.66
C SER A 277 -20.91 68.89 14.18
N GLY A 278 -20.44 68.06 13.25
CA GLY A 278 -19.54 66.92 13.47
C GLY A 278 -18.80 66.60 12.17
N SER A 279 -17.89 67.52 11.84
CA SER A 279 -16.98 67.59 10.71
C SER A 279 -16.47 66.24 10.17
N SER A 280 -16.83 66.00 8.91
CA SER A 280 -16.23 65.03 8.00
C SER A 280 -14.76 65.39 7.75
N ASN A 281 -13.85 64.45 7.96
CA ASN A 281 -12.54 64.48 7.32
C ASN A 281 -12.38 63.23 6.44
N THR A 282 -12.74 63.39 5.18
CA THR A 282 -12.33 62.53 4.08
C THR A 282 -10.88 62.84 3.72
N THR A 283 -10.01 61.85 3.76
CA THR A 283 -8.70 61.91 3.11
C THR A 283 -8.35 60.53 2.56
N ALA A 284 -8.69 60.31 1.29
CA ALA A 284 -7.79 59.64 0.35
C ALA A 284 -6.69 60.66 -0.05
N PRO A 285 -5.58 60.34 -0.77
CA PRO A 285 -5.18 59.13 -1.54
C PRO A 285 -3.67 58.79 -1.27
N PRO A 286 -2.84 58.12 -2.13
CA PRO A 286 -3.08 57.49 -3.42
C PRO A 286 -2.56 56.04 -3.62
N SER A 287 -3.03 55.46 -4.72
CA SER A 287 -2.39 54.33 -5.39
C SER A 287 -1.04 54.74 -5.98
N SER A 288 -0.01 53.93 -5.78
CA SER A 288 1.14 53.84 -6.70
C SER A 288 1.27 52.40 -7.17
N GLY A 289 1.32 52.21 -8.48
CA GLY A 289 1.28 50.91 -9.13
C GLY A 289 2.53 50.06 -8.90
N SER A 290 2.35 48.77 -9.08
CA SER A 290 3.34 47.94 -9.75
C SER A 290 2.62 46.77 -10.41
N GLY A 291 2.85 46.59 -11.70
CA GLY A 291 2.08 45.71 -12.57
C GLY A 291 2.06 44.27 -12.07
N THR A 292 0.86 43.78 -11.74
CA THR A 292 0.63 42.35 -11.55
C THR A 292 -0.03 41.84 -12.82
N THR A 293 0.76 41.22 -13.69
CA THR A 293 0.24 40.45 -14.81
C THR A 293 -0.28 39.12 -14.26
N THR A 294 -1.57 39.08 -13.94
CA THR A 294 -2.29 37.83 -13.71
C THR A 294 -2.43 37.12 -15.05
N THR A 295 -1.50 36.22 -15.38
CA THR A 295 -1.67 35.33 -16.53
C THR A 295 -2.49 34.11 -16.10
N THR A 296 -3.78 34.11 -16.40
CA THR A 296 -4.60 32.91 -16.40
C THR A 296 -4.17 32.04 -17.59
N PRO A 297 -3.67 30.79 -17.40
CA PRO A 297 -3.44 29.88 -18.52
C PRO A 297 -4.79 29.49 -19.15
N PRO A 298 -4.83 29.09 -20.44
CA PRO A 298 -6.08 28.69 -21.08
C PRO A 298 -6.68 27.46 -20.37
N SER A 299 -7.96 27.56 -20.07
CA SER A 299 -8.81 26.49 -19.55
C SER A 299 -8.89 25.34 -20.56
N GLY A 300 -7.96 24.38 -20.45
CA GLY A 300 -8.15 23.01 -20.93
C GLY A 300 -8.75 22.17 -19.79
N ASN A 301 -9.65 21.25 -20.11
CA ASN A 301 -10.22 20.27 -19.17
C ASN A 301 -9.11 19.47 -18.49
N ASN A 302 -8.56 19.97 -17.40
CA ASN A 302 -7.51 19.31 -16.64
C ASN A 302 -8.11 18.54 -15.46
N PRO A 303 -7.74 17.27 -15.25
CA PRO A 303 -8.29 16.44 -14.17
C PRO A 303 -7.94 16.93 -12.76
N TYR A 304 -6.95 17.82 -12.63
CA TYR A 304 -6.48 18.37 -11.37
C TYR A 304 -6.57 19.90 -11.37
N PRO A 305 -7.22 20.51 -10.35
CA PRO A 305 -7.40 21.95 -10.29
C PRO A 305 -6.05 22.66 -10.16
N THR A 306 -5.79 23.63 -11.03
CA THR A 306 -4.62 24.50 -10.90
C THR A 306 -4.95 25.65 -9.93
N PRO A 307 -4.09 25.94 -8.93
CA PRO A 307 -4.30 27.08 -8.05
C PRO A 307 -4.16 28.39 -8.82
N SER A 308 -4.82 29.45 -8.36
CA SER A 308 -4.54 30.81 -8.85
C SER A 308 -3.08 31.15 -8.56
N LEU A 309 -2.37 31.65 -9.56
CA LEU A 309 -0.93 31.94 -9.49
C LEU A 309 -0.66 33.44 -9.44
N THR A 310 0.39 33.83 -8.73
CA THR A 310 0.87 35.20 -8.65
C THR A 310 2.39 35.20 -8.65
N THR A 311 2.99 36.07 -9.45
CA THR A 311 4.44 36.23 -9.52
C THR A 311 4.90 37.34 -8.59
N VAL A 312 5.80 37.00 -7.66
CA VAL A 312 6.42 37.94 -6.71
C VAL A 312 7.92 37.95 -6.97
N ASN A 313 8.47 39.09 -7.38
CA ASN A 313 9.89 39.29 -7.70
C ASN A 313 10.51 38.16 -8.55
N GLY A 314 9.79 37.71 -9.58
CA GLY A 314 10.25 36.66 -10.52
C GLY A 314 9.92 35.22 -10.09
N ILE A 315 9.38 35.00 -8.89
CA ILE A 315 8.96 33.67 -8.42
C ILE A 315 7.44 33.54 -8.54
N THR A 316 6.99 32.61 -9.38
CA THR A 316 5.56 32.25 -9.46
C THR A 316 5.18 31.35 -8.30
N VAL A 317 4.17 31.75 -7.53
CA VAL A 317 3.64 31.00 -6.37
C VAL A 317 2.12 30.99 -6.38
N ALA A 318 1.49 30.18 -5.53
CA ALA A 318 0.05 30.25 -5.33
C ALA A 318 -0.35 31.62 -4.73
N SER A 319 -1.45 32.21 -5.20
CA SER A 319 -1.91 33.53 -4.76
C SER A 319 -2.10 33.63 -3.23
N SER A 320 -2.46 32.53 -2.56
CA SER A 320 -2.67 32.46 -1.11
C SER A 320 -1.40 32.63 -0.27
N VAL A 321 -0.22 32.49 -0.88
CA VAL A 321 1.08 32.66 -0.22
C VAL A 321 1.86 33.86 -0.75
N ALA A 322 1.35 34.54 -1.78
CA ALA A 322 2.05 35.65 -2.44
C ALA A 322 2.47 36.75 -1.45
N ASP A 323 1.60 37.14 -0.52
CA ASP A 323 1.90 38.19 0.46
C ASP A 323 2.97 37.76 1.47
N ARG A 324 2.95 36.48 1.89
CA ARG A 324 3.95 35.91 2.80
C ARG A 324 5.32 35.83 2.13
N VAL A 325 5.36 35.41 0.86
CA VAL A 325 6.60 35.37 0.06
C VAL A 325 7.15 36.78 -0.17
N ARG A 326 6.28 37.75 -0.45
CA ARG A 326 6.69 39.15 -0.59
C ARG A 326 7.30 39.70 0.71
N GLY A 327 6.70 39.40 1.86
CA GLY A 327 7.23 39.76 3.17
C GLY A 327 8.62 39.16 3.42
N LEU A 328 8.79 37.87 3.12
CA LEU A 328 10.07 37.17 3.25
C LEU A 328 11.16 37.80 2.36
N MET A 329 10.83 38.09 1.10
CA MET A 329 11.79 38.66 0.15
C MET A 329 12.20 40.08 0.54
N ASN A 330 11.25 40.88 1.05
CA ASN A 330 11.55 42.22 1.53
C ASN A 330 12.43 42.20 2.80
N ALA A 331 12.17 41.27 3.72
CA ALA A 331 13.00 41.09 4.92
C ALA A 331 14.42 40.63 4.54
N ALA A 332 14.53 39.61 3.67
CA ALA A 332 15.82 39.11 3.20
C ALA A 332 16.62 40.21 2.47
N ALA A 333 15.97 41.02 1.62
CA ALA A 333 16.62 42.13 0.94
C ALA A 333 17.10 43.22 1.91
N ALA A 334 16.34 43.50 2.99
CA ALA A 334 16.76 44.42 4.05
C ALA A 334 18.00 43.91 4.82
N ASP A 335 18.13 42.59 4.96
CA ASP A 335 19.30 41.92 5.52
C ASP A 335 20.44 41.72 4.51
N GLY A 336 20.30 42.26 3.28
CA GLY A 336 21.31 42.17 2.21
C GLY A 336 21.31 40.83 1.45
N ILE A 337 20.32 39.97 1.65
CA ILE A 337 20.18 38.65 1.02
C ILE A 337 19.18 38.71 -0.14
N ASN A 338 19.67 38.56 -1.36
CA ASN A 338 18.82 38.50 -2.56
C ASN A 338 18.35 37.07 -2.83
N LEU A 339 17.08 36.79 -2.57
CA LEU A 339 16.46 35.51 -2.89
C LEU A 339 15.90 35.52 -4.33
N SER A 340 16.20 34.48 -5.11
CA SER A 340 15.66 34.29 -6.47
C SER A 340 15.46 32.79 -6.75
N GLY A 341 14.59 32.45 -7.72
CA GLY A 341 14.33 31.05 -8.08
C GLY A 341 13.01 30.84 -8.82
N TYR A 342 12.55 29.58 -8.84
CA TYR A 342 11.27 29.16 -9.42
C TYR A 342 10.42 28.50 -8.34
N GLY A 343 9.13 28.85 -8.26
CA GLY A 343 8.26 28.45 -7.13
C GLY A 343 7.04 27.60 -7.49
N TYR A 344 6.73 27.45 -8.78
CA TYR A 344 5.57 26.68 -9.23
C TYR A 344 5.89 25.88 -10.48
N ARG A 345 5.44 24.62 -10.48
CA ARG A 345 5.43 23.73 -11.65
C ARG A 345 4.02 23.20 -11.82
N ASP A 346 3.52 23.20 -13.05
CA ASP A 346 2.16 22.75 -13.32
C ASP A 346 2.03 21.24 -13.12
N PHE A 347 1.09 20.83 -12.25
CA PHE A 347 0.88 19.43 -11.89
C PHE A 347 0.43 18.57 -13.08
N ASN A 348 -0.41 19.12 -13.96
CA ASN A 348 -0.90 18.41 -15.14
C ASN A 348 0.20 18.26 -16.21
N ALA A 349 1.07 19.26 -16.34
CA ALA A 349 2.26 19.17 -17.19
C ALA A 349 3.20 18.06 -16.71
N GLN A 350 3.38 17.89 -15.39
CA GLN A 350 4.18 16.81 -14.82
C GLN A 350 3.59 15.42 -15.13
N ILE A 351 2.26 15.28 -15.03
CA ILE A 351 1.56 14.03 -15.40
C ILE A 351 1.68 13.75 -16.89
N ALA A 352 1.47 14.77 -17.74
CA ALA A 352 1.59 14.63 -19.19
C ALA A 352 3.00 14.18 -19.59
N LEU A 353 4.02 14.77 -18.98
CA LEU A 353 5.42 14.41 -19.21
C LEU A 353 5.71 12.96 -18.81
N ARG A 354 5.17 12.49 -17.68
CA ARG A 354 5.31 11.09 -17.29
C ARG A 354 4.53 10.12 -18.18
N ARG A 355 3.33 10.48 -18.61
CA ARG A 355 2.59 9.67 -19.60
C ARG A 355 3.40 9.47 -20.88
N GLN A 356 4.13 10.50 -21.28
CA GLN A 356 4.99 10.46 -22.47
C GLN A 356 6.27 9.63 -22.27
N ASN A 357 6.94 9.78 -21.12
CA ASN A 357 8.30 9.23 -20.92
C ASN A 357 8.33 7.90 -20.15
N CYS A 358 7.30 7.61 -19.35
CA CYS A 358 7.23 6.46 -18.43
C CYS A 358 6.13 5.46 -18.84
N GLY A 359 5.13 5.91 -19.59
CA GLY A 359 3.94 5.14 -19.95
C GLY A 359 2.67 5.63 -19.26
N THR A 360 1.52 5.08 -19.66
CA THR A 360 0.18 5.57 -19.27
C THR A 360 -0.44 4.85 -18.08
N THR A 361 0.20 3.81 -17.54
CA THR A 361 -0.32 3.05 -16.40
C THR A 361 -0.24 3.86 -15.11
N GLN A 362 -1.08 3.50 -14.12
CA GLN A 362 -1.03 4.12 -12.79
C GLN A 362 0.36 3.98 -12.17
N TYR A 363 0.98 2.80 -12.29
CA TYR A 363 2.35 2.57 -11.86
C TYR A 363 3.34 3.52 -12.56
N ALA A 364 3.28 3.66 -13.89
CA ALA A 364 4.18 4.52 -14.64
C ALA A 364 4.08 6.01 -14.25
N ILE A 365 2.88 6.48 -13.93
CA ILE A 365 2.64 7.89 -13.59
C ILE A 365 3.00 8.17 -12.12
N TRP A 366 2.68 7.27 -11.19
CA TRP A 366 2.71 7.60 -9.76
C TRP A 366 3.78 6.88 -8.96
N GLU A 367 4.29 5.73 -9.41
CA GLU A 367 5.11 4.85 -8.57
C GLU A 367 6.48 4.55 -9.19
N MET A 368 6.55 4.47 -10.52
CA MET A 368 7.77 4.15 -11.27
C MET A 368 8.89 5.15 -10.92
N PRO A 369 10.09 4.67 -10.57
CA PRO A 369 11.18 5.55 -10.18
C PRO A 369 11.66 6.38 -11.39
N PRO A 370 12.13 7.62 -11.19
CA PRO A 370 12.42 8.56 -12.29
C PRO A 370 13.39 8.03 -13.35
N ASP A 371 14.37 7.24 -12.94
CA ASP A 371 15.41 6.61 -13.74
C ASP A 371 14.91 5.46 -14.62
N ALA A 372 13.73 4.91 -14.33
CA ALA A 372 13.08 3.89 -15.17
C ALA A 372 12.31 4.50 -16.36
N CYS A 373 12.15 5.82 -16.42
CA CYS A 373 11.56 6.53 -17.57
C CYS A 373 12.63 6.89 -18.60
N SER A 374 12.24 7.04 -19.87
CA SER A 374 13.13 7.49 -20.94
C SER A 374 12.55 8.71 -21.66
N PRO A 375 13.14 9.91 -21.50
CA PRO A 375 14.22 10.28 -20.57
C PRO A 375 13.79 10.24 -19.08
N PRO A 376 14.74 10.22 -18.13
CA PRO A 376 14.42 10.20 -16.70
C PRO A 376 13.53 11.37 -16.31
N THR A 377 12.40 11.08 -15.66
CA THR A 377 11.34 12.07 -15.40
C THR A 377 10.90 12.01 -13.95
N ALA A 378 10.89 13.14 -13.25
CA ALA A 378 10.49 13.23 -11.85
C ALA A 378 9.03 12.76 -11.64
N ARG A 379 8.70 12.30 -10.43
CA ARG A 379 7.32 11.97 -10.03
C ARG A 379 6.53 13.27 -9.81
N PRO A 380 5.22 13.31 -10.12
CA PRO A 380 4.41 14.50 -9.90
C PRO A 380 4.35 14.82 -8.40
N GLY A 381 4.56 16.08 -8.05
CA GLY A 381 4.56 16.57 -6.66
C GLY A 381 4.30 18.05 -6.56
#